data_AF-F6HUD8-F1
#
_entry.id   AF-F6HUD8-F1
#
_cell.length_a   1.000
_cell.length_b   1.000
_cell.length_c   1.000
_cell.angle_alpha   90.00
_cell.angle_beta   90.00
_cell.angle_gamma   90.00
#
_symmetry.space_group_name_H-M   'P 1'
#
loop_
_entity.id
_entity.type
_entity.pdbx_description
1 polymer ?
#
loop_
_entity_poly.entity_id
_entity_poly.type
_entity_poly.pdbx_seq_one_letter_code
_entity_poly.pdbx_strand_id
1 'polypeptide(L)'
;MKKAPAACSITIYTFFLFFILFVAAAFISFFCFSSRFIFLVNNSERKAVPISENHRKTPRPIVVPLNCSARNLTQTCPGNYPTTFDTDLAWKPVCPDYFRWIHEDLKPWKTTGISRDMVERAKRSAHFRLVIVKGKVYIEKYKKSIQTRDVFTIWGILQLLRRYPGKLLDLELTFDCNDRPVIRSGDHRGPNSTSPPPLFRYCGDRWTLDVVFPDWSFWGW
;
A
#
# COMPACT_ATOMS: atom_id res chain seq x y z
N MET A 1 31.64 -68.94 7.99
CA MET A 1 30.57 -68.02 7.53
C MET A 1 30.26 -67.04 8.66
N LYS A 2 30.71 -65.79 8.58
CA LYS A 2 30.52 -64.77 9.63
C LYS A 2 29.18 -64.04 9.39
N LYS A 3 28.23 -64.17 10.32
CA LYS A 3 26.99 -63.38 10.32
C LYS A 3 27.33 -61.92 10.66
N ALA A 4 26.95 -60.99 9.78
CA ALA A 4 27.07 -59.55 9.99
C ALA A 4 26.12 -59.07 11.10
N PRO A 5 26.44 -57.99 11.84
CA PRO A 5 25.69 -57.60 13.02
C PRO A 5 24.39 -56.88 12.65
N ALA A 6 23.25 -57.49 13.01
CA ALA A 6 21.91 -56.92 12.88
C ALA A 6 21.69 -55.62 13.70
N ALA A 7 22.63 -55.27 14.58
CA ALA A 7 22.55 -54.11 15.46
C ALA A 7 22.62 -52.75 14.72
N CYS A 8 23.28 -52.69 13.55
CA CYS A 8 23.44 -51.44 12.80
C CYS A 8 22.18 -51.03 12.02
N SER A 9 21.33 -52.00 11.66
CA SER A 9 20.10 -51.72 10.91
C SER A 9 18.99 -51.19 11.83
N ILE A 10 18.90 -51.71 13.06
CA ILE A 10 17.88 -51.32 14.06
C ILE A 10 18.07 -49.86 14.53
N THR A 11 19.31 -49.41 14.71
CA THR A 11 19.63 -48.01 15.06
C THR A 11 19.28 -47.02 13.94
N ILE A 12 19.41 -47.43 12.67
CA ILE A 12 19.02 -46.60 11.54
C ILE A 12 17.49 -46.48 11.46
N TYR A 13 16.76 -47.58 11.60
CA TYR A 13 15.29 -47.55 11.59
C TYR A 13 14.70 -46.74 12.73
N THR A 14 15.27 -46.84 13.93
CA THR A 14 14.83 -46.04 15.09
C THR A 14 15.09 -44.55 14.89
N PHE A 15 16.25 -44.17 14.32
CA PHE A 15 16.53 -42.77 13.98
C PHE A 15 15.58 -42.23 12.90
N PHE A 16 15.33 -42.99 11.84
CA PHE A 16 14.38 -42.60 10.79
C PHE A 16 12.95 -42.47 11.32
N LEU A 17 12.50 -43.38 12.18
CA LEU A 17 11.19 -43.30 12.82
C LEU A 17 11.07 -42.03 13.68
N PHE A 18 12.10 -41.71 14.46
CA PHE A 18 12.12 -40.51 15.31
C PHE A 18 12.12 -39.23 14.47
N PHE A 19 12.85 -39.20 13.35
CA PHE A 19 12.87 -38.08 12.42
C PHE A 19 11.49 -37.85 11.78
N ILE A 20 10.79 -38.91 11.35
CA ILE A 20 9.44 -38.81 10.79
C ILE A 20 8.46 -38.29 11.84
N LEU A 21 8.53 -38.78 13.08
CA LEU A 21 7.69 -38.29 14.18
C LEU A 21 7.94 -36.81 14.49
N PHE A 22 9.19 -36.36 14.44
CA PHE A 22 9.55 -34.95 14.63
C PHE A 22 8.99 -34.05 13.53
N VAL A 23 9.12 -34.46 12.26
CA VAL A 23 8.57 -33.71 11.11
C VAL A 23 7.04 -33.66 11.18
N ALA A 24 6.38 -34.76 11.53
CA ALA A 24 4.94 -34.81 11.70
C ALA A 24 4.47 -33.89 12.84
N ALA A 25 5.16 -33.88 13.98
CA ALA A 25 4.85 -32.99 15.10
C ALA A 25 5.04 -31.50 14.74
N ALA A 26 6.07 -31.16 13.97
CA ALA A 26 6.30 -29.80 13.47
C ALA A 26 5.22 -29.37 12.45
N PHE A 27 4.77 -30.28 11.59
CA PHE A 27 3.66 -30.01 10.68
C PHE A 27 2.34 -29.80 11.43
N ILE A 28 2.04 -30.64 12.43
CA ILE A 28 0.84 -30.51 13.26
C ILE A 28 0.87 -29.20 14.06
N SER A 29 2.01 -28.80 14.62
CA SER A 29 2.12 -27.53 15.34
C SER A 29 1.94 -26.32 14.43
N PHE A 30 2.48 -26.35 13.21
CA PHE A 30 2.28 -25.30 12.20
C PHE A 30 0.82 -25.18 11.78
N PHE A 31 0.14 -26.30 11.51
CA PHE A 31 -1.28 -26.31 11.14
C PHE A 31 -2.21 -25.96 12.32
N CYS A 32 -1.88 -26.39 13.54
CA CYS A 32 -2.63 -25.99 14.75
C CYS A 32 -2.43 -24.50 15.09
N PHE A 33 -1.23 -23.96 14.88
CA PHE A 33 -0.97 -22.53 15.07
C PHE A 33 -1.71 -21.69 14.02
N SER A 34 -1.70 -22.13 12.76
CA SER A 34 -2.44 -21.49 11.66
C SER A 34 -3.96 -21.48 11.90
N SER A 35 -4.54 -22.63 12.30
CA SER A 35 -5.97 -22.71 12.62
C SER A 35 -6.37 -21.90 13.85
N ARG A 36 -5.52 -21.84 14.89
CA ARG A 36 -5.74 -20.92 16.04
C ARG A 36 -5.63 -19.45 15.65
N PHE A 37 -4.74 -19.10 14.70
CA PHE A 37 -4.60 -17.73 14.19
C PHE A 37 -5.82 -17.30 13.36
N ILE A 38 -6.33 -18.20 12.51
CA ILE A 38 -7.56 -17.96 11.73
C ILE A 38 -8.78 -17.86 12.67
N PHE A 39 -8.82 -18.62 13.76
CA PHE A 39 -9.92 -18.55 14.74
C PHE A 39 -9.85 -17.30 15.64
N LEU A 40 -8.65 -16.80 15.98
CA LEU A 40 -8.50 -15.57 16.76
C LEU A 40 -8.92 -14.31 15.97
N VAL A 41 -8.69 -14.30 14.66
CA VAL A 41 -9.12 -13.19 13.78
C VAL A 41 -10.65 -13.16 13.64
N ASN A 42 -11.31 -14.32 13.68
CA ASN A 42 -12.77 -14.41 13.52
C ASN A 42 -13.59 -14.16 14.80
N ASN A 43 -12.98 -14.19 16.00
CA ASN A 43 -13.67 -14.00 17.28
C ASN A 43 -13.47 -12.61 17.91
N SER A 44 -12.91 -11.65 17.18
CA SER A 44 -13.02 -10.25 17.58
C SER A 44 -14.42 -9.74 17.25
N GLU A 45 -15.39 -10.10 18.10
CA GLU A 45 -16.70 -9.47 18.16
C GLU A 45 -16.50 -7.96 18.23
N ARG A 46 -16.76 -7.26 17.13
CA ARG A 46 -16.94 -5.81 17.16
C ARG A 46 -18.16 -5.53 18.01
N LYS A 47 -17.98 -5.27 19.30
CA LYS A 47 -18.99 -4.56 20.09
C LYS A 47 -19.20 -3.21 19.43
N ALA A 48 -20.28 -3.09 18.67
CA ALA A 48 -20.75 -1.81 18.16
C ALA A 48 -21.04 -0.93 19.38
N VAL A 49 -20.23 0.11 19.57
CA VAL A 49 -20.52 1.19 20.51
C VAL A 49 -21.82 1.84 20.01
N PRO A 50 -22.87 1.98 20.84
CA PRO A 50 -24.07 2.66 20.42
C PRO A 50 -23.72 4.14 20.23
N ILE A 51 -23.58 4.56 18.98
CA ILE A 51 -23.43 5.97 18.62
C ILE A 51 -24.77 6.63 18.91
N SER A 52 -24.78 7.49 19.93
CA SER A 52 -25.89 8.41 20.23
C SER A 52 -26.33 9.11 18.96
N GLU A 53 -27.57 8.83 18.55
CA GLU A 53 -28.19 9.32 17.33
C GLU A 53 -28.61 10.78 17.51
N ASN A 54 -27.64 11.68 17.56
CA ASN A 54 -27.91 13.09 17.37
C ASN A 54 -28.05 13.32 15.87
N HIS A 55 -29.29 13.56 15.42
CA HIS A 55 -29.64 14.01 14.06
C HIS A 55 -28.72 15.14 13.58
N ARG A 56 -27.60 14.78 12.95
CA ARG A 56 -26.82 15.66 12.10
C ARG A 56 -27.11 15.21 10.69
N LYS A 57 -27.68 16.12 9.88
CA LYS A 57 -27.84 15.93 8.43
C LYS A 57 -26.52 15.43 7.88
N THR A 58 -26.48 14.17 7.48
CA THR A 58 -25.30 13.58 6.85
C THR A 58 -25.05 14.33 5.55
N PRO A 59 -23.84 14.86 5.32
CA PRO A 59 -23.49 15.44 4.03
C PRO A 59 -23.78 14.39 2.96
N ARG A 60 -24.61 14.75 1.96
CA ARG A 60 -24.94 13.81 0.88
C ARG A 60 -23.62 13.42 0.20
N PRO A 61 -23.22 12.15 0.18
CA PRO A 61 -22.02 11.75 -0.52
C PRO A 61 -22.20 12.11 -2.00
N ILE A 62 -21.24 12.82 -2.58
CA ILE A 62 -21.23 13.11 -4.03
C ILE A 62 -20.98 11.81 -4.78
N VAL A 63 -22.03 11.03 -5.00
CA VAL A 63 -21.95 9.82 -5.82
C VAL A 63 -21.70 10.32 -7.24
N VAL A 64 -20.47 10.14 -7.73
CA VAL A 64 -20.16 10.29 -9.15
C VAL A 64 -20.40 8.92 -9.77
N PRO A 65 -21.57 8.66 -10.40
CA PRO A 65 -21.87 7.35 -10.94
C PRO A 65 -20.91 7.04 -12.09
N LEU A 66 -20.24 5.88 -12.02
CA LEU A 66 -19.48 5.34 -13.14
C LEU A 66 -20.47 4.76 -14.15
N ASN A 67 -20.75 5.51 -15.22
CA ASN A 67 -21.54 4.96 -16.33
C ASN A 67 -20.62 4.12 -17.23
N CYS A 68 -20.48 2.84 -16.89
CA CYS A 68 -19.81 1.84 -17.71
C CYS A 68 -20.83 1.20 -18.68
N SER A 69 -21.38 2.00 -19.59
CA SER A 69 -22.18 1.45 -20.68
C SER A 69 -21.27 0.59 -21.57
N ALA A 70 -21.69 -0.64 -21.87
CA ALA A 70 -20.97 -1.58 -22.75
C ALA A 70 -21.03 -1.15 -24.23
N ARG A 71 -20.73 0.12 -24.55
CA ARG A 71 -20.76 0.66 -25.91
C ARG A 71 -19.39 1.15 -26.32
N ASN A 72 -18.84 0.46 -27.32
CA ASN A 72 -17.55 0.64 -27.98
C ASN A 72 -16.35 0.61 -27.02
N LEU A 73 -15.45 -0.35 -27.26
CA LEU A 73 -14.19 -0.56 -26.54
C LEU A 73 -13.16 0.58 -26.74
N THR A 74 -13.62 1.83 -26.87
CA THR A 74 -12.75 2.96 -26.57
C THR A 74 -12.48 2.90 -25.08
N GLN A 75 -11.23 2.70 -24.66
CA GLN A 75 -10.79 2.68 -23.25
C GLN A 75 -10.92 4.07 -22.58
N THR A 76 -11.92 4.85 -22.96
CA THR A 76 -12.15 6.23 -22.55
C THR A 76 -13.49 6.34 -21.84
N CYS A 77 -13.50 7.11 -20.74
CA CYS A 77 -14.74 7.43 -20.04
C CYS A 77 -15.35 8.72 -20.63
N PRO A 78 -16.69 8.90 -20.56
CA PRO A 78 -17.34 10.14 -20.97
C PRO A 78 -16.75 11.35 -20.25
N GLY A 79 -16.50 12.46 -20.97
CA GLY A 79 -15.91 13.68 -20.41
C GLY A 79 -16.86 14.54 -19.57
N ASN A 80 -18.06 14.04 -19.24
CA ASN A 80 -19.14 14.83 -18.64
C ASN A 80 -19.05 14.92 -17.10
N TYR A 81 -17.83 14.80 -16.55
CA TYR A 81 -17.63 14.86 -15.10
C TYR A 81 -17.57 16.32 -14.62
N PRO A 82 -18.09 16.61 -13.40
CA PRO A 82 -17.97 17.93 -12.81
C PRO A 82 -16.50 18.34 -12.72
N THR A 83 -16.19 19.58 -13.09
CA THR A 83 -14.84 20.17 -12.98
C THR A 83 -14.65 20.94 -11.67
N THR A 84 -15.75 21.23 -10.97
CA THR A 84 -15.77 21.92 -9.69
C THR A 84 -16.42 21.04 -8.63
N PHE A 85 -15.89 21.13 -7.41
CA PHE A 85 -16.44 20.46 -6.25
C PHE A 85 -17.14 21.51 -5.37
N ASP A 86 -18.49 21.52 -5.43
CA ASP A 86 -19.27 22.37 -4.54
C ASP A 86 -19.24 21.78 -3.13
N THR A 87 -18.75 22.58 -2.19
CA THR A 87 -18.60 22.15 -0.81
C THR A 87 -19.74 22.82 -0.05
N ASP A 88 -20.82 22.09 0.22
CA ASP A 88 -21.82 22.56 1.19
C ASP A 88 -21.12 22.61 2.57
N LEU A 89 -20.60 23.80 2.88
CA LEU A 89 -19.73 24.11 4.02
C LEU A 89 -20.53 24.11 5.32
N ALA A 90 -20.49 23.03 6.09
CA ALA A 90 -20.83 23.07 7.52
C ALA A 90 -20.24 21.93 8.38
N TRP A 91 -19.31 21.13 7.86
CA TRP A 91 -18.66 20.10 8.67
C TRP A 91 -17.17 20.38 8.72
N LYS A 92 -16.66 20.60 9.94
CA LYS A 92 -15.23 20.47 10.27
C LYS A 92 -15.04 19.04 10.78
N PRO A 93 -14.89 18.03 9.90
CA PRO A 93 -14.57 16.69 10.35
C PRO A 93 -13.26 16.74 11.12
N VAL A 94 -13.22 16.09 12.28
CA VAL A 94 -11.96 15.83 12.98
C VAL A 94 -11.14 14.93 12.07
N CYS A 95 -9.92 15.36 11.73
CA CYS A 95 -9.03 14.57 10.89
C CYS A 95 -8.68 13.28 11.65
N PRO A 96 -8.96 12.09 11.09
CA PRO A 96 -8.62 10.84 11.76
C PRO A 96 -7.14 10.74 12.13
N ASP A 97 -6.84 10.20 13.31
CA ASP A 97 -5.49 10.16 13.88
C ASP A 97 -4.46 9.50 12.97
N TYR A 98 -4.85 8.54 12.14
CA TYR A 98 -3.92 7.85 11.23
C TYR A 98 -3.34 8.80 10.16
N PHE A 99 -4.01 9.91 9.83
CA PHE A 99 -3.45 10.90 8.90
C PHE A 99 -2.27 11.69 9.49
N ARG A 100 -2.02 11.60 10.80
CA ARG A 100 -0.82 12.20 11.39
C ARG A 100 0.48 11.69 10.75
N TRP A 101 0.48 10.45 10.25
CA TRP A 101 1.63 9.83 9.62
C TRP A 101 2.03 10.53 8.32
N ILE A 102 1.11 11.20 7.62
CA ILE A 102 1.47 12.05 6.47
C ILE A 102 2.48 13.13 6.88
N HIS A 103 2.31 13.71 8.07
CA HIS A 103 3.23 14.73 8.56
C HIS A 103 4.60 14.16 8.93
N GLU A 104 4.66 12.92 9.42
CA GLU A 104 5.93 12.25 9.73
C GLU A 104 6.63 11.80 8.45
N ASP A 105 5.92 11.21 7.50
CA ASP A 105 6.47 10.76 6.22
C ASP A 105 7.03 11.94 5.41
N LEU A 106 6.37 13.10 5.42
CA LEU A 106 6.80 14.30 4.68
C LEU A 106 7.78 15.19 5.46
N LYS A 107 8.03 14.89 6.75
CA LYS A 107 8.93 15.64 7.61
C LYS A 107 10.33 15.89 7.04
N PRO A 108 10.97 14.94 6.32
CA PRO A 108 12.32 15.14 5.78
C PRO A 108 12.44 16.35 4.85
N TRP A 109 11.34 16.77 4.24
CA TRP A 109 11.29 17.87 3.26
C TRP A 109 10.59 19.12 3.78
N LYS A 110 10.16 19.14 5.05
CA LYS A 110 9.34 20.22 5.62
C LYS A 110 10.01 21.59 5.50
N THR A 111 11.32 21.66 5.68
CA THR A 111 12.08 22.93 5.69
C THR A 111 12.78 23.21 4.36
N THR A 112 13.27 22.17 3.68
CA THR A 112 14.05 22.29 2.44
C THR A 112 13.19 22.27 1.18
N GLY A 113 11.97 21.75 1.28
CA GLY A 113 11.14 21.44 0.13
C GLY A 113 11.67 20.23 -0.66
N ILE A 114 11.03 19.99 -1.80
CA ILE A 114 11.39 18.93 -2.73
C ILE A 114 11.91 19.59 -4.01
N SER A 115 13.18 19.38 -4.34
CA SER A 115 13.78 19.90 -5.57
C SER A 115 13.56 18.97 -6.76
N ARG A 116 13.70 19.51 -7.98
CA ARG A 116 13.61 18.71 -9.22
C ARG A 116 14.60 17.55 -9.23
N ASP A 117 15.84 17.82 -8.84
CA ASP A 117 16.93 16.85 -8.77
C ASP A 117 16.61 15.70 -7.78
N MET A 118 15.92 15.98 -6.67
CA MET A 118 15.48 14.94 -5.74
C MET A 118 14.46 13.98 -6.36
N VAL A 119 13.52 14.52 -7.14
CA VAL A 119 12.53 13.71 -7.88
C VAL A 119 13.21 12.86 -8.95
N GLU A 120 14.17 13.43 -9.69
CA GLU A 120 14.93 12.68 -10.70
C GLU A 120 15.77 11.55 -10.08
N ARG A 121 16.34 11.75 -8.89
CA ARG A 121 17.04 10.66 -8.16
C ARG A 121 16.12 9.49 -7.82
N ALA A 122 14.83 9.74 -7.56
CA ALA A 122 13.85 8.69 -7.26
C ALA A 122 13.65 7.72 -8.44
N LYS A 123 13.89 8.16 -9.69
CA LYS A 123 13.75 7.36 -10.92
C LYS A 123 14.54 6.05 -10.89
N ARG A 124 15.68 6.02 -10.19
CA ARG A 124 16.52 4.81 -10.06
C ARG A 124 15.76 3.64 -9.42
N SER A 125 14.85 3.95 -8.49
CA SER A 125 14.03 2.97 -7.76
C SER A 125 12.60 2.90 -8.27
N ALA A 126 12.05 3.99 -8.81
CA ALA A 126 10.64 4.07 -9.20
C ALA A 126 10.28 3.18 -10.40
N HIS A 127 9.07 2.65 -10.39
CA HIS A 127 8.43 1.93 -11.49
C HIS A 127 7.77 2.88 -12.48
N PHE A 128 7.13 3.93 -11.97
CA PHE A 128 6.52 4.96 -12.81
C PHE A 128 6.54 6.31 -12.10
N ARG A 129 6.44 7.36 -12.91
CA ARG A 129 6.19 8.74 -12.49
C ARG A 129 4.79 9.14 -12.93
N LEU A 130 4.09 9.83 -12.05
CA LEU A 130 2.76 10.36 -12.25
C LEU A 130 2.81 11.87 -12.07
N VAL A 131 2.27 12.60 -13.04
CA VAL A 131 2.18 14.06 -13.02
C VAL A 131 0.72 14.46 -13.18
N ILE A 132 0.23 15.33 -12.31
CA ILE A 132 -1.09 15.95 -12.43
C ILE A 132 -0.87 17.41 -12.82
N VAL A 133 -1.45 17.83 -13.94
CA VAL A 133 -1.47 19.23 -14.37
C VAL A 133 -2.87 19.57 -14.83
N LYS A 134 -3.48 20.60 -14.22
CA LYS A 134 -4.84 21.07 -14.54
C LYS A 134 -5.87 19.93 -14.54
N GLY A 135 -5.78 19.05 -13.54
CA GLY A 135 -6.67 17.88 -13.38
C GLY A 135 -6.45 16.74 -14.38
N LYS A 136 -5.42 16.82 -15.24
CA LYS A 136 -5.04 15.75 -16.17
C LYS A 136 -3.85 14.97 -15.64
N VAL A 137 -3.93 13.65 -15.73
CA VAL A 137 -2.86 12.73 -15.29
C VAL A 137 -1.99 12.34 -16.47
N TYR A 138 -0.68 12.45 -16.30
CA TYR A 138 0.35 12.00 -17.23
C TYR A 138 1.21 10.96 -16.53
N ILE A 139 1.53 9.87 -17.22
CA ILE A 139 2.30 8.75 -16.68
C ILE A 139 3.54 8.53 -17.55
N GLU A 140 4.71 8.48 -16.91
CA GLU A 140 5.95 8.02 -17.53
C GLU A 140 6.33 6.69 -16.85
N LYS A 141 6.39 5.60 -17.62
CA LYS A 141 6.79 4.28 -17.09
C LYS A 141 8.31 4.13 -17.19
N TYR A 142 8.95 3.75 -16.08
CA TYR A 142 10.39 3.51 -16.01
C TYR A 142 10.75 2.03 -16.12
N LYS A 143 10.01 1.19 -15.40
CA LYS A 143 10.20 -0.26 -15.39
C LYS A 143 8.88 -0.99 -15.14
N LYS A 144 8.84 -2.27 -15.47
CA LYS A 144 7.65 -3.11 -15.32
C LYS A 144 7.34 -3.33 -13.84
N SER A 145 6.11 -3.02 -13.43
CA SER A 145 5.60 -3.35 -12.10
C SER A 145 5.35 -4.84 -11.95
N ILE A 146 5.45 -5.34 -10.72
CA ILE A 146 4.90 -6.65 -10.36
C ILE A 146 3.39 -6.61 -10.60
N GLN A 147 2.86 -7.62 -11.29
CA GLN A 147 1.43 -7.80 -11.55
C GLN A 147 0.76 -6.52 -12.12
N THR A 148 -0.43 -6.18 -11.61
CA THR A 148 -1.28 -5.04 -11.99
C THR A 148 -1.19 -3.90 -10.99
N ARG A 149 -0.16 -3.89 -10.13
CA ARG A 149 -0.07 -2.96 -9.00
C ARG A 149 0.00 -1.50 -9.44
N ASP A 150 0.77 -1.20 -10.49
CA ASP A 150 0.82 0.15 -11.07
C ASP A 150 -0.55 0.56 -11.63
N VAL A 151 -1.24 -0.34 -12.32
CA VAL A 151 -2.57 -0.10 -12.90
C VAL A 151 -3.59 0.28 -11.82
N PHE A 152 -3.67 -0.47 -10.73
CA PHE A 152 -4.63 -0.21 -9.66
C PHE A 152 -4.31 1.06 -8.86
N THR A 153 -3.04 1.35 -8.60
CA THR A 153 -2.63 2.63 -7.99
C THR A 153 -2.99 3.82 -8.87
N ILE A 154 -2.72 3.73 -10.17
CA ILE A 154 -3.12 4.77 -11.14
C ILE A 154 -4.66 4.90 -11.18
N TRP A 155 -5.38 3.78 -11.22
CA TRP A 155 -6.84 3.78 -11.23
C TRP A 155 -7.45 4.40 -9.97
N GLY A 156 -6.86 4.15 -8.80
CA GLY A 156 -7.24 4.79 -7.54
C GLY A 156 -7.09 6.30 -7.56
N ILE A 157 -5.97 6.80 -8.07
CA ILE A 157 -5.73 8.25 -8.23
C ILE A 157 -6.73 8.86 -9.22
N LEU A 158 -7.09 8.15 -10.30
CA LEU A 158 -8.15 8.58 -11.21
C LEU A 158 -9.51 8.66 -10.51
N GLN A 159 -9.83 7.76 -9.57
CA GLN A 159 -11.05 7.85 -8.77
C GLN A 159 -11.03 9.07 -7.83
N LEU A 160 -9.87 9.39 -7.23
CA LEU A 160 -9.73 10.58 -6.38
C LEU A 160 -9.98 11.87 -7.16
N LEU A 161 -9.44 11.98 -8.38
CA LEU A 161 -9.69 13.12 -9.27
C LEU A 161 -11.17 13.27 -9.63
N ARG A 162 -11.87 12.17 -9.87
CA ARG A 162 -13.32 12.18 -10.16
C ARG A 162 -14.14 12.56 -8.94
N ARG A 163 -13.75 12.06 -7.76
CA ARG A 163 -14.47 12.31 -6.50
C ARG A 163 -14.24 13.72 -5.98
N TYR A 164 -13.06 14.31 -6.22
CA TYR A 164 -12.67 15.63 -5.74
C TYR A 164 -12.13 16.53 -6.87
N PRO A 165 -12.94 16.84 -7.89
CA PRO A 165 -12.52 17.66 -9.02
C PRO A 165 -12.07 19.05 -8.57
N GLY A 166 -10.93 19.50 -9.09
CA GLY A 166 -10.33 20.79 -8.76
C GLY A 166 -9.72 20.91 -7.35
N LYS A 167 -9.74 19.85 -6.53
CA LYS A 167 -9.12 19.84 -5.19
C LYS A 167 -7.69 19.31 -5.20
N LEU A 168 -7.34 18.42 -6.13
CA LEU A 168 -5.96 17.96 -6.29
C LEU A 168 -5.16 19.04 -7.04
N LEU A 169 -4.07 19.46 -6.42
CA LEU A 169 -3.14 20.44 -6.98
C LEU A 169 -2.32 19.84 -8.13
N ASP A 170 -1.68 20.71 -8.89
CA ASP A 170 -0.62 20.29 -9.81
C ASP A 170 0.54 19.71 -8.99
N LEU A 171 0.89 18.45 -9.27
CA LEU A 171 1.85 17.69 -8.47
C LEU A 171 2.56 16.61 -9.29
N GLU A 172 3.70 16.14 -8.80
CA GLU A 172 4.49 15.07 -9.40
C GLU A 172 4.87 14.05 -8.33
N LEU A 173 4.57 12.78 -8.59
CA LEU A 173 4.82 11.64 -7.71
C LEU A 173 5.63 10.57 -8.44
N THR A 174 6.57 9.95 -7.75
CA THR A 174 7.31 8.78 -8.23
C THR A 174 6.96 7.58 -7.36
N PHE A 175 6.58 6.48 -7.98
CA PHE A 175 6.08 5.29 -7.28
C PHE A 175 7.01 4.10 -7.48
N ASP A 176 7.28 3.38 -6.39
CA ASP A 176 7.86 2.04 -6.47
C ASP A 176 6.84 0.99 -5.96
N CYS A 177 6.42 0.11 -6.87
CA CYS A 177 5.38 -0.88 -6.65
C CYS A 177 5.82 -2.16 -5.89
N ASN A 178 7.06 -2.26 -5.42
CA ASN A 178 7.50 -3.43 -4.62
C ASN A 178 7.14 -3.28 -3.13
N ASP A 179 7.24 -4.39 -2.38
CA ASP A 179 6.80 -4.45 -0.98
C ASP A 179 7.81 -3.91 0.04
N ARG A 180 9.11 -3.93 -0.29
CA ARG A 180 10.17 -3.54 0.65
C ARG A 180 10.57 -2.07 0.44
N PRO A 181 10.61 -1.24 1.50
CA PRO A 181 11.09 0.13 1.40
C PRO A 181 12.60 0.17 1.09
N VAL A 182 13.06 1.26 0.47
CA VAL A 182 14.42 1.33 -0.12
C VAL A 182 15.18 2.60 0.21
N ILE A 183 14.52 3.69 0.62
CA ILE A 183 15.20 4.94 0.96
C ILE A 183 15.64 4.87 2.41
N ARG A 184 16.87 4.39 2.65
CA ARG A 184 17.40 4.21 4.01
C ARG A 184 17.69 5.57 4.65
N SER A 185 17.14 5.77 5.85
CA SER A 185 17.35 7.00 6.61
C SER A 185 18.82 7.25 6.96
N GLY A 186 19.63 6.19 7.13
CA GLY A 186 21.06 6.30 7.42
C GLY A 186 21.88 7.00 6.31
N ASP A 187 21.48 6.81 5.05
CA ASP A 187 22.19 7.34 3.88
C ASP A 187 21.98 8.86 3.71
N HIS A 188 21.00 9.41 4.43
CA HIS A 188 20.57 10.80 4.38
C HIS A 188 20.81 11.54 5.71
N ARG A 189 21.71 11.02 6.55
CA ARG A 189 22.13 11.65 7.81
C ARG A 189 23.57 12.15 7.69
N GLY A 190 23.81 13.38 8.14
CA GLY A 190 25.14 13.95 8.34
C GLY A 190 25.48 15.14 7.44
N PRO A 191 26.65 15.79 7.67
CA PRO A 191 26.98 17.10 7.09
C PRO A 191 27.09 17.12 5.56
N ASN A 192 27.40 15.99 4.94
CA ASN A 192 27.57 15.84 3.48
C ASN A 192 26.49 14.96 2.85
N SER A 193 25.41 14.67 3.58
CA SER A 193 24.33 13.84 3.08
C SER A 193 23.42 14.65 2.15
N THR A 194 22.98 14.02 1.06
CA THR A 194 21.95 14.63 0.19
C THR A 194 20.58 14.41 0.80
N SER A 195 19.65 15.33 0.60
CA SER A 195 18.27 15.12 1.02
C SER A 195 17.67 13.89 0.33
N PRO A 196 16.81 13.12 1.04
CA PRO A 196 16.25 11.89 0.51
C PRO A 196 15.38 12.17 -0.73
N PRO A 197 15.42 11.32 -1.76
CA PRO A 197 14.47 11.43 -2.87
C PRO A 197 13.06 11.08 -2.36
N PRO A 198 12.02 11.86 -2.68
CA PRO A 198 10.65 11.48 -2.35
C PRO A 198 10.25 10.29 -3.24
N LEU A 199 9.91 9.16 -2.61
CA LEU A 199 9.49 7.95 -3.31
C LEU A 199 8.27 7.37 -2.60
N PHE A 200 7.18 7.19 -3.35
CA PHE A 200 5.94 6.63 -2.82
C PHE A 200 5.93 5.11 -2.91
N ARG A 201 5.45 4.48 -1.84
CA ARG A 201 5.40 3.01 -1.68
C ARG A 201 4.20 2.57 -0.86
N TYR A 202 3.95 1.27 -0.84
CA TYR A 202 2.84 0.67 -0.08
C TYR A 202 3.21 0.32 1.36
N CYS A 203 4.50 0.19 1.66
CA CYS A 203 5.03 -0.16 2.98
C CYS A 203 6.16 0.80 3.37
N GLY A 204 6.31 1.01 4.67
CA GLY A 204 7.42 1.77 5.27
C GLY A 204 7.79 1.20 6.63
N ASP A 205 8.99 1.53 7.10
CA ASP A 205 9.45 1.17 8.43
C ASP A 205 10.27 2.33 9.06
N ARG A 206 10.60 2.21 10.35
CA ARG A 206 11.29 3.27 11.11
C ARG A 206 12.70 3.61 10.61
N TRP A 207 13.27 2.79 9.73
CA TRP A 207 14.62 2.95 9.20
C TRP A 207 14.62 3.52 7.79
N THR A 208 13.44 3.70 7.18
CA THR A 208 13.31 4.21 5.82
C THR A 208 12.55 5.53 5.77
N LEU A 209 12.65 6.22 4.64
CA LEU A 209 12.06 7.54 4.38
C LEU A 209 11.15 7.53 3.15
N ASP A 210 10.74 6.34 2.71
CA ASP A 210 9.72 6.16 1.69
C ASP A 210 8.37 6.72 2.20
N VAL A 211 7.63 7.39 1.32
CA VAL A 211 6.32 7.97 1.64
C VAL A 211 5.25 6.91 1.46
N VAL A 212 4.50 6.59 2.51
CA VAL A 212 3.49 5.54 2.44
C VAL A 212 2.25 6.05 1.70
N PHE A 213 1.77 5.24 0.76
CA PHE A 213 0.55 5.45 0.00
C PHE A 213 -0.37 4.24 0.17
N PRO A 214 -1.70 4.42 0.17
CA PRO A 214 -2.64 3.30 0.18
C PRO A 214 -2.30 2.26 -0.90
N ASP A 215 -2.16 1.01 -0.47
CA ASP A 215 -1.71 -0.09 -1.33
C ASP A 215 -2.60 -0.29 -2.56
N TRP A 216 -2.05 -0.85 -3.64
CA TRP A 216 -2.80 -1.15 -4.86
C TRP A 216 -4.05 -2.00 -4.58
N SER A 217 -3.95 -2.90 -3.58
CA SER A 217 -5.04 -3.77 -3.13
C SER A 217 -6.24 -3.03 -2.52
N PHE A 218 -6.05 -1.79 -2.05
CA PHE A 218 -7.14 -0.91 -1.61
C PHE A 218 -8.09 -0.57 -2.77
N TRP A 219 -7.56 -0.54 -3.99
CA TRP A 219 -8.29 -0.13 -5.18
C TRP A 219 -8.82 -1.32 -5.99
N GLY A 220 -8.17 -2.48 -5.92
CA GLY A 220 -8.60 -3.72 -6.59
C GLY A 220 -7.48 -4.77 -6.70
N TRP A 221 -7.77 -5.89 -7.37
CA TRP A 221 -6.83 -6.98 -7.62
C TRP A 221 -6.95 -7.56 -9.03
#